data_AF-A0A7X7FQ95-F1
#
_entry.id   AF-A0A7X7FQ95-F1
#
_cell.length_a   1.000
_cell.length_b   1.000
_cell.length_c   1.000
_cell.angle_alpha   90.00
_cell.angle_beta   90.00
_cell.angle_gamma   90.00
#
_symmetry.space_group_name_H-M   'P 1'
#
loop_
_entity.id
_entity.type
_entity.pdbx_description
1 polymer ?
#
loop_
_entity_poly.entity_id
_entity_poly.type
_entity_poly.pdbx_seq_one_letter_code
_entity_poly.pdbx_strand_id
1 'polypeptide(L)'
;MRERLHGFVANGVTHVRDMGGPIDVLQEISTRIARGEVSGPRIFYAGPMIEKAPLFWEANNKTLPGFSVAINGVSDVDRLLPELSQKGSTMVKTFNKWDRRVYSHLTTTAERLSFLVVHDPGIDMFHDVPMDVAIDLGVTSIEHAKAVWPLVLNKELRREYEVRGTAPAPCSSQSRCRWRADRC
;
A
#
# COMPACT_ATOMS: atom_id res chain seq x y z
N MET A 1 -11.88 -3.07 -17.74
CA MET A 1 -11.38 -1.79 -17.16
C MET A 1 -12.38 -0.64 -17.35
N ARG A 2 -12.81 -0.31 -18.58
CA ARG A 2 -13.77 0.78 -18.86
C ARG A 2 -15.07 0.71 -18.03
N GLU A 3 -15.70 -0.46 -17.94
CA GLU A 3 -16.93 -0.63 -17.15
C GLU A 3 -16.75 -0.33 -15.66
N ARG A 4 -15.57 -0.66 -15.10
CA ARG A 4 -15.28 -0.41 -13.67
C ARG A 4 -15.08 1.08 -13.37
N LEU A 5 -14.44 1.81 -14.28
CA LEU A 5 -14.19 3.26 -14.11
C LEU A 5 -15.49 4.06 -14.24
N HIS A 6 -16.33 3.74 -15.22
CA HIS A 6 -17.65 4.35 -15.37
C HIS A 6 -18.54 4.09 -14.15
N GLY A 7 -18.43 2.91 -13.54
CA GLY A 7 -19.18 2.56 -12.34
C GLY A 7 -18.99 3.54 -11.17
N PHE A 8 -17.80 4.11 -10.98
CA PHE A 8 -17.58 5.12 -9.95
C PHE A 8 -18.45 6.36 -10.16
N VAL A 9 -18.36 6.98 -11.34
CA VAL A 9 -19.09 8.22 -11.64
C VAL A 9 -20.60 8.00 -11.73
N ALA A 10 -21.04 6.85 -12.26
CA ALA A 10 -22.45 6.47 -12.28
C ALA A 10 -23.07 6.36 -10.87
N ASN A 11 -22.24 6.09 -9.86
CA ASN A 11 -22.62 6.03 -8.45
C ASN A 11 -22.22 7.30 -7.68
N GLY A 12 -21.90 8.41 -8.36
CA GLY A 12 -21.57 9.69 -7.73
C GLY A 12 -20.15 9.83 -7.20
N VAL A 13 -19.28 8.83 -7.37
CA VAL A 13 -17.86 8.92 -7.01
C VAL A 13 -17.11 9.61 -8.13
N THR A 14 -16.77 10.88 -7.91
CA THR A 14 -16.11 11.74 -8.92
C THR A 14 -14.59 11.82 -8.74
N HIS A 15 -14.08 11.41 -7.58
CA HIS A 15 -12.65 11.44 -7.24
C HIS A 15 -12.27 10.16 -6.49
N VAL A 16 -11.11 9.60 -6.81
CA VAL A 16 -10.57 8.41 -6.15
C VAL A 16 -9.08 8.61 -5.84
N ARG A 17 -8.63 8.01 -4.74
CA ARG A 17 -7.20 7.85 -4.47
C ARG A 17 -6.80 6.41 -4.74
N ASP A 18 -5.90 6.17 -5.69
CA ASP A 18 -5.35 4.84 -5.99
C ASP A 18 -4.06 4.63 -5.20
N MET A 19 -4.09 3.64 -4.31
CA MET A 19 -3.05 3.39 -3.31
C MET A 19 -1.93 2.48 -3.79
N GLY A 20 -1.99 1.91 -5.00
CA GLY A 20 -0.96 0.95 -5.41
C GLY A 20 -1.19 0.35 -6.80
N GLY A 21 -0.26 0.60 -7.71
CA GLY A 21 -0.25 -0.01 -9.03
C GLY A 21 0.92 0.46 -9.90
N PRO A 22 1.12 -0.16 -11.09
CA PRO A 22 2.16 0.25 -12.01
C PRO A 22 1.98 1.70 -12.45
N ILE A 23 3.02 2.51 -12.27
CA ILE A 23 2.97 3.95 -12.48
C ILE A 23 2.55 4.32 -13.91
N ASP A 24 3.04 3.59 -14.93
CA ASP A 24 2.74 3.89 -16.34
C ASP A 24 1.27 3.59 -16.68
N VAL A 25 0.70 2.54 -16.09
CA VAL A 25 -0.72 2.19 -16.27
C VAL A 25 -1.61 3.25 -15.62
N LEU A 26 -1.25 3.69 -14.41
CA LEU A 26 -1.98 4.73 -13.68
C LEU A 26 -1.93 6.06 -14.42
N GLN A 27 -0.75 6.44 -14.92
CA GLN A 27 -0.56 7.65 -15.72
C GLN A 27 -1.40 7.61 -17.01
N GLU A 28 -1.39 6.50 -17.75
CA GLU A 28 -2.16 6.35 -18.98
C GLU A 28 -3.67 6.49 -18.69
N ILE A 29 -4.19 5.76 -17.70
CA ILE A 29 -5.62 5.80 -17.35
C ILE A 29 -6.02 7.22 -16.91
N SER A 30 -5.23 7.85 -16.04
CA SER A 30 -5.49 9.22 -15.58
C SER A 30 -5.49 10.22 -16.74
N THR A 31 -4.56 10.09 -17.68
CA THR A 31 -4.47 10.96 -18.86
C THR A 31 -5.70 10.81 -19.76
N ARG A 32 -6.15 9.57 -20.00
CA ARG A 32 -7.31 9.28 -20.84
C ARG A 32 -8.62 9.78 -20.21
N ILE A 33 -8.74 9.69 -18.89
CA ILE A 33 -9.87 10.29 -18.15
C ILE A 33 -9.84 11.82 -18.28
N ALA A 34 -8.67 12.44 -18.07
CA ALA A 34 -8.52 13.90 -18.16
C ALA A 34 -8.83 14.46 -19.56
N ARG A 35 -8.60 13.66 -20.62
CA ARG A 35 -8.94 14.00 -22.01
C ARG A 35 -10.39 13.66 -22.40
N GLY A 36 -11.18 13.06 -21.50
CA GLY A 36 -12.56 12.63 -21.79
C GLY A 36 -12.67 11.38 -22.68
N GLU A 37 -11.56 10.69 -22.96
CA GLU A 37 -11.54 9.45 -23.77
C GLU A 37 -12.11 8.25 -23.00
N VAL A 38 -12.08 8.31 -21.67
CA VAL A 38 -12.63 7.30 -20.76
C VAL A 38 -13.46 8.01 -19.70
N SER A 39 -14.74 7.65 -19.58
CA SER A 39 -15.57 8.10 -18.47
C SER A 39 -15.11 7.44 -17.17
N GLY A 40 -14.74 8.25 -16.18
CA GLY A 40 -14.23 7.79 -14.90
C GLY A 40 -13.97 8.95 -13.93
N PRO A 41 -13.68 8.64 -12.66
CA PRO A 41 -13.38 9.64 -11.65
C PRO A 41 -12.00 10.27 -11.88
N ARG A 42 -11.76 11.48 -11.38
CA ARG A 42 -10.39 12.00 -11.26
C ARG A 42 -9.60 11.10 -10.32
N ILE A 43 -8.44 10.62 -10.79
CA ILE A 43 -7.60 9.69 -10.03
C ILE A 43 -6.38 10.44 -9.49
N PHE A 44 -6.21 10.42 -8.17
CA PHE A 44 -4.95 10.76 -7.50
C PHE A 44 -4.25 9.45 -7.16
N TYR A 45 -3.05 9.19 -7.63
CA TYR A 45 -2.44 7.87 -7.46
C TYR A 45 -1.07 7.96 -6.81
N ALA A 46 -0.68 6.84 -6.18
CA ALA A 46 0.61 6.65 -5.49
C ALA A 46 1.72 6.12 -6.40
N GLY A 47 1.36 5.35 -7.43
CA GLY A 47 2.31 4.48 -8.13
C GLY A 47 2.51 3.14 -7.39
N PRO A 48 3.68 2.49 -7.50
CA PRO A 48 3.93 1.21 -6.85
C PRO A 48 3.87 1.34 -5.33
N MET A 49 3.50 0.26 -4.64
CA MET A 49 3.77 0.16 -3.20
C MET A 49 5.27 0.08 -2.96
N ILE A 50 5.77 0.93 -2.09
CA ILE A 50 7.19 0.99 -1.74
C ILE A 50 7.42 0.13 -0.51
N GLU A 51 8.38 -0.78 -0.60
CA GLU A 51 8.66 -1.78 0.43
C GLU A 51 10.16 -1.86 0.69
N LYS A 52 10.56 -2.16 1.94
CA LYS A 52 11.90 -2.67 2.22
C LYS A 52 12.00 -4.10 1.71
N ALA A 53 13.10 -4.45 1.04
CA ALA A 53 13.32 -5.83 0.61
C ALA A 53 13.41 -6.80 1.82
N PRO A 54 12.94 -8.05 1.68
CA PRO A 54 12.23 -8.61 0.51
C PRO A 54 10.79 -8.08 0.37
N LEU A 55 10.29 -8.02 -0.87
CA LEU A 55 8.94 -7.54 -1.17
C LEU A 55 7.86 -8.49 -0.63
N PHE A 56 6.93 -7.99 0.17
CA PHE A 56 5.77 -8.75 0.61
C PHE A 56 4.85 -9.08 -0.57
N TRP A 57 4.73 -8.15 -1.53
CA TRP A 57 3.87 -8.29 -2.70
C TRP A 57 4.60 -8.75 -3.97
N GLU A 58 5.77 -9.40 -3.84
CA GLU A 58 6.59 -9.84 -4.98
C GLU A 58 5.80 -10.68 -6.01
N ALA A 59 4.92 -11.56 -5.52
CA ALA A 59 4.13 -12.43 -6.38
C ALA A 59 3.21 -11.64 -7.32
N ASN A 60 2.70 -10.48 -6.90
CA ASN A 60 1.83 -9.63 -7.71
C ASN A 60 2.60 -8.97 -8.87
N ASN A 61 3.90 -8.76 -8.73
CA ASN A 61 4.72 -8.24 -9.84
C ASN A 61 4.78 -9.21 -11.04
N LYS A 62 4.46 -10.49 -10.87
CA LYS A 62 4.39 -11.46 -11.98
C LYS A 62 3.21 -11.20 -12.92
N THR A 63 2.08 -10.73 -12.37
CA THR A 63 0.86 -10.44 -13.14
C THR A 63 0.70 -8.96 -13.45
N LEU A 64 1.27 -8.10 -12.60
CA LEU A 64 1.18 -6.66 -12.70
C LEU A 64 2.56 -6.04 -12.40
N PRO A 65 3.50 -6.04 -13.38
CA PRO A 65 4.86 -5.56 -13.18
C PRO A 65 4.89 -4.12 -12.68
N GLY A 66 5.60 -3.87 -11.57
CA GLY A 66 5.63 -2.56 -10.92
C GLY A 66 4.45 -2.33 -9.98
N PHE A 67 3.81 -3.38 -9.49
CA PHE A 67 2.82 -3.28 -8.41
C PHE A 67 3.48 -2.90 -7.08
N SER A 68 4.66 -3.46 -6.79
CA SER A 68 5.51 -2.99 -5.70
C SER A 68 6.99 -2.95 -6.08
N VAL A 69 7.74 -2.09 -5.37
CA VAL A 69 9.15 -1.80 -5.65
C VAL A 69 9.95 -1.80 -4.36
N ALA A 70 11.17 -2.34 -4.44
CA ALA A 70 12.06 -2.43 -3.30
C ALA A 70 12.88 -1.15 -3.16
N ILE A 71 13.01 -0.68 -1.91
CA ILE A 71 14.00 0.32 -1.52
C ILE A 71 14.98 -0.34 -0.55
N ASN A 72 16.27 -0.31 -0.91
CA ASN A 72 17.34 -0.86 -0.08
C ASN A 72 18.17 0.23 0.61
N GLY A 73 17.96 1.50 0.25
CA GLY A 73 18.67 2.62 0.85
C GLY A 73 18.19 3.98 0.35
N VAL A 74 18.81 5.03 0.88
CA VAL A 74 18.46 6.43 0.56
C VAL A 74 18.62 6.76 -0.94
N SER A 75 19.59 6.15 -1.62
CA SER A 75 19.79 6.35 -3.07
C SER A 75 18.63 5.85 -3.92
N ASP A 76 17.93 4.79 -3.48
CA ASP A 76 16.74 4.30 -4.18
C ASP A 76 15.58 5.28 -4.03
N VAL A 77 15.43 5.90 -2.85
CA VAL A 77 14.45 6.97 -2.60
C VAL A 77 14.73 8.16 -3.52
N ASP A 78 15.98 8.63 -3.56
CA ASP A 78 16.40 9.79 -4.35
C ASP A 78 16.22 9.60 -5.86
N ARG A 79 16.20 8.35 -6.31
CA ARG A 79 15.90 8.00 -7.71
C ARG A 79 14.40 7.85 -7.95
N LEU A 80 13.70 7.09 -7.09
CA LEU A 80 12.32 6.69 -7.32
C LEU A 80 11.34 7.86 -7.19
N LEU A 81 11.43 8.65 -6.13
CA LEU A 81 10.44 9.69 -5.85
C LEU A 81 10.37 10.76 -6.95
N PRO A 82 11.51 11.28 -7.49
CA PRO A 82 11.46 12.18 -8.65
C PRO A 82 10.84 11.54 -9.89
N GLU A 83 11.09 10.25 -10.16
CA GLU A 83 10.46 9.53 -11.28
C GLU A 83 8.93 9.49 -11.11
N LEU A 84 8.44 9.13 -9.92
CA LEU A 84 7.01 9.11 -9.63
C LEU A 84 6.38 10.50 -9.77
N SER A 85 7.11 11.55 -9.38
CA SER A 85 6.64 12.93 -9.46
C SER A 85 6.50 13.38 -10.91
N GLN A 86 7.53 13.10 -11.74
CA GLN A 86 7.49 13.36 -13.18
C GLN A 86 6.37 12.60 -13.88
N LYS A 87 6.04 11.40 -13.42
CA LYS A 87 4.94 10.61 -13.95
C LYS A 87 3.55 11.04 -13.45
N GLY A 88 3.47 12.04 -12.57
CA GLY A 88 2.22 12.64 -12.13
C GLY A 88 1.60 11.99 -10.89
N SER A 89 2.36 11.16 -10.18
CA SER A 89 1.95 10.69 -8.86
C SER A 89 1.77 11.89 -7.91
N THR A 90 0.80 11.79 -7.00
CA THR A 90 0.51 12.86 -6.01
C THR A 90 0.75 12.39 -4.57
N MET A 91 1.08 11.11 -4.41
CA MET A 91 1.36 10.50 -3.13
C MET A 91 2.35 9.37 -3.29
N VAL A 92 2.84 8.83 -2.18
CA VAL A 92 3.62 7.60 -2.15
C VAL A 92 3.03 6.68 -1.10
N LYS A 93 2.90 5.38 -1.41
CA LYS A 93 2.46 4.40 -0.42
C LYS A 93 3.64 3.57 0.06
N THR A 94 3.89 3.61 1.35
CA THR A 94 4.86 2.76 2.04
C THR A 94 4.12 1.58 2.68
N PHE A 95 4.71 0.38 2.63
CA PHE A 95 4.07 -0.83 3.16
C PHE A 95 5.03 -1.61 4.07
N ASN A 96 4.48 -2.07 5.19
CA ASN A 96 5.07 -3.03 6.13
C ASN A 96 6.38 -2.55 6.80
N LYS A 97 7.50 -3.25 6.57
CA LYS A 97 8.76 -3.07 7.28
C LYS A 97 9.64 -1.99 6.67
N TRP A 98 10.40 -1.28 7.50
CA TRP A 98 11.22 -0.15 7.07
C TRP A 98 12.50 0.00 7.89
N ASP A 99 13.56 0.52 7.28
CA ASP A 99 14.67 1.06 8.04
C ASP A 99 14.32 2.50 8.46
N ARG A 100 14.51 2.84 9.74
CA ARG A 100 14.12 4.15 10.28
C ARG A 100 14.81 5.32 9.57
N ARG A 101 16.10 5.17 9.23
CA ARG A 101 16.86 6.22 8.53
C ARG A 101 16.34 6.38 7.10
N VAL A 102 16.08 5.27 6.40
CA VAL A 102 15.54 5.31 5.03
C VAL A 102 14.12 5.89 5.01
N TYR A 103 13.28 5.54 5.98
CA TYR A 103 11.91 6.05 6.10
C TYR A 103 11.87 7.55 6.38
N SER A 104 12.70 8.04 7.31
CA SER A 104 12.84 9.47 7.57
C SER A 104 13.35 10.22 6.33
N HIS A 105 14.31 9.65 5.58
CA HIS A 105 14.75 10.26 4.32
C HIS A 105 13.67 10.28 3.25
N LEU A 106 12.84 9.23 3.17
CA LEU A 106 11.69 9.15 2.27
C LEU A 106 10.66 10.23 2.57
N THR A 107 10.28 10.39 3.84
CA THR A 107 9.28 11.39 4.26
C THR A 107 9.76 12.81 3.99
N THR A 108 11.01 13.16 4.33
CA THR A 108 11.60 14.47 4.01
C THR A 108 11.68 14.72 2.50
N THR A 109 12.05 13.71 1.71
CA THR A 109 12.11 13.83 0.25
C THR A 109 10.71 13.95 -0.36
N ALA A 110 9.74 13.24 0.19
CA ALA A 110 8.35 13.31 -0.21
C ALA A 110 7.77 14.71 0.04
N GLU A 111 8.02 15.29 1.21
CA GLU A 111 7.62 16.67 1.54
C GLU A 111 8.21 17.68 0.54
N ARG A 112 9.51 17.60 0.25
CA ARG A 112 10.17 18.47 -0.75
C ARG A 112 9.54 18.37 -2.14
N LEU A 113 9.03 17.20 -2.50
CA LEU A 113 8.36 16.93 -3.77
C LEU A 113 6.84 17.11 -3.70
N SER A 114 6.32 17.62 -2.57
CA SER A 114 4.89 17.84 -2.31
C SER A 114 4.03 16.57 -2.44
N PHE A 115 4.61 15.41 -2.11
CA PHE A 115 3.86 14.15 -2.01
C PHE A 115 3.13 14.04 -0.68
N LEU A 116 1.91 13.51 -0.74
CA LEU A 116 1.27 12.92 0.44
C LEU A 116 1.93 11.57 0.76
N VAL A 117 2.32 11.33 2.01
CA VAL A 117 2.85 10.03 2.42
C VAL A 117 1.72 9.20 3.02
N VAL A 118 1.45 8.05 2.39
CA VAL A 118 0.51 7.05 2.88
C VAL A 118 1.30 5.90 3.50
N HIS A 119 1.05 5.59 4.77
CA HIS A 119 1.72 4.50 5.46
C HIS A 119 0.76 3.36 5.75
N ASP A 120 1.17 2.15 5.38
CA ASP A 120 0.47 0.92 5.72
C ASP A 120 1.40 0.08 6.59
N PRO A 121 1.17 0.01 7.91
CA PRO A 121 2.09 -0.66 8.83
C PRO A 121 2.05 -2.18 8.67
N GLY A 122 1.11 -2.74 7.89
CA GLY A 122 0.95 -4.17 7.74
C GLY A 122 0.30 -4.83 8.96
N ILE A 123 0.71 -6.06 9.26
CA ILE A 123 0.08 -6.92 10.28
C ILE A 123 1.00 -7.28 11.46
N ASP A 124 2.25 -6.85 11.43
CA ASP A 124 3.18 -7.16 12.51
C ASP A 124 2.73 -6.49 13.81
N MET A 125 2.95 -7.12 14.97
CA MET A 125 2.59 -6.48 16.26
C MET A 125 3.59 -5.40 16.67
N PHE A 126 4.84 -5.51 16.21
CA PHE A 126 5.92 -4.54 16.44
C PHE A 126 6.38 -4.01 15.09
N HIS A 127 6.20 -2.71 14.89
CA HIS A 127 6.57 -2.05 13.64
C HIS A 127 7.93 -1.38 13.77
N ASP A 128 8.72 -1.47 12.71
CA ASP A 128 9.98 -0.74 12.61
C ASP A 128 9.77 0.79 12.64
N VAL A 129 8.58 1.24 12.22
CA VAL A 129 8.10 2.61 12.31
C VAL A 129 6.85 2.63 13.17
N PRO A 130 6.97 2.96 14.48
CA PRO A 130 5.83 3.18 15.35
C PRO A 130 4.90 4.29 14.81
N MET A 131 3.61 4.23 15.14
CA MET A 131 2.60 5.12 14.56
C MET A 131 2.76 6.59 14.97
N ASP A 132 3.14 6.84 16.22
CA ASP A 132 3.51 8.16 16.73
C ASP A 132 4.70 8.73 15.95
N VAL A 133 5.74 7.91 15.72
CA VAL A 133 6.89 8.28 14.89
C VAL A 133 6.47 8.56 13.44
N ALA A 134 5.56 7.75 12.87
CA ALA A 134 5.03 7.97 11.53
C ALA A 134 4.31 9.32 11.42
N ILE A 135 3.48 9.66 12.42
CA ILE A 135 2.77 10.95 12.49
C ILE A 135 3.76 12.11 12.61
N ASP A 136 4.75 12.01 13.50
CA ASP A 136 5.78 13.05 13.70
C ASP A 136 6.63 13.28 12.43
N LEU A 137 6.82 12.23 11.62
CA LEU A 137 7.51 12.30 10.33
C LEU A 137 6.63 12.81 9.18
N GLY A 138 5.40 13.25 9.45
CA GLY A 138 4.53 13.87 8.45
C GLY A 138 3.74 12.89 7.58
N VAL A 139 3.53 11.64 8.04
CA VAL A 139 2.59 10.73 7.38
C VAL A 139 1.19 11.33 7.36
N THR A 140 0.60 11.35 6.17
CA THR A 140 -0.68 12.04 5.89
C THR A 140 -1.88 11.12 6.01
N SER A 141 -1.70 9.82 5.81
CA SER A 141 -2.77 8.82 5.84
C SER A 141 -2.20 7.48 6.30
N ILE A 142 -2.93 6.79 7.17
CA ILE A 142 -2.59 5.44 7.62
C ILE A 142 -3.61 4.48 7.03
N GLU A 143 -3.16 3.55 6.20
CA GLU A 143 -4.01 2.54 5.57
C GLU A 143 -3.94 1.24 6.35
N HIS A 144 -5.08 0.55 6.42
CA HIS A 144 -5.29 -0.76 7.04
C HIS A 144 -5.07 -0.84 8.55
N ALA A 145 -4.20 -0.01 9.15
CA ALA A 145 -4.04 0.23 10.59
C ALA A 145 -4.14 -1.01 11.50
N LYS A 146 -3.86 -2.21 10.98
CA LYS A 146 -4.15 -3.47 11.67
C LYS A 146 -3.26 -3.64 12.88
N ALA A 147 -2.02 -3.21 12.72
CA ALA A 147 -1.08 -2.77 13.73
C ALA A 147 -1.69 -2.32 15.06
N VAL A 148 -2.58 -1.32 15.02
CA VAL A 148 -3.10 -0.65 16.21
C VAL A 148 -4.39 -1.26 16.71
N TRP A 149 -5.05 -2.14 15.94
CA TRP A 149 -6.30 -2.77 16.34
C TRP A 149 -6.22 -3.43 17.72
N PRO A 150 -5.22 -4.28 18.04
CA PRO A 150 -5.13 -4.85 19.37
C PRO A 150 -5.15 -3.80 20.48
N LEU A 151 -4.52 -2.63 20.27
CA LEU A 151 -4.39 -1.57 21.27
C LEU A 151 -5.67 -0.74 21.45
N VAL A 152 -6.47 -0.54 20.40
CA VAL A 152 -7.65 0.34 20.44
C VAL A 152 -8.98 -0.40 20.63
N LEU A 153 -8.99 -1.73 20.50
CA LEU A 153 -10.19 -2.52 20.72
C LEU A 153 -10.57 -2.59 22.22
N ASN A 154 -11.87 -2.47 22.50
CA ASN A 154 -12.40 -2.77 23.82
C ASN A 154 -12.20 -4.28 24.15
N LYS A 155 -12.41 -4.66 25.41
CA LYS A 155 -12.15 -6.04 25.87
C LYS A 155 -12.91 -7.11 25.08
N GLU A 156 -14.16 -6.84 24.69
CA GLU A 156 -15.00 -7.78 23.94
C GLU A 156 -14.49 -7.97 22.51
N LEU A 157 -14.26 -6.87 21.79
CA LEU A 157 -13.76 -6.90 20.43
C LEU A 157 -12.32 -7.43 20.35
N ARG A 158 -11.48 -7.14 21.37
CA ARG A 158 -10.14 -7.71 21.46
C ARG A 158 -10.20 -9.23 21.56
N ARG A 159 -11.09 -9.76 22.41
CA ARG A 159 -11.29 -11.22 22.54
C ARG A 159 -11.76 -11.84 21.23
N GLU A 160 -12.66 -11.19 20.49
CA GLU A 160 -13.06 -11.66 19.16
C GLU A 160 -11.91 -11.63 18.14
N TYR A 161 -11.11 -10.57 18.13
CA TYR A 161 -9.97 -10.41 17.24
C TYR A 161 -8.89 -11.48 17.52
N GLU A 162 -8.56 -11.73 18.78
CA GLU A 162 -7.60 -12.76 19.19
C GLU A 162 -8.07 -14.18 18.80
N VAL A 163 -9.36 -14.48 18.95
CA VAL A 163 -9.96 -15.75 18.51
C VAL A 163 -9.90 -15.89 16.98
N ARG A 164 -10.13 -14.80 16.23
CA ARG A 164 -10.05 -14.81 14.76
C ARG A 164 -8.61 -14.85 14.24
N GLY A 165 -7.66 -14.21 14.94
CA GLY A 165 -6.24 -14.18 14.58
C GLY A 165 -5.50 -15.49 14.84
N THR A 166 -6.07 -16.36 15.68
CA THR A 166 -5.56 -17.72 15.97
C THR A 166 -6.22 -18.81 15.13
N ALA A 167 -7.27 -18.48 14.38
CA ALA A 167 -7.89 -19.41 13.46
C ALA A 167 -6.92 -19.71 12.30
N PRO A 168 -6.61 -20.98 12.00
CA PRO A 168 -5.85 -21.30 10.80
C PRO A 168 -6.59 -20.73 9.59
N ALA A 169 -5.84 -20.14 8.65
CA ALA A 169 -6.41 -19.63 7.42
C ALA A 169 -7.33 -20.71 6.82
N PRO A 170 -8.60 -20.39 6.47
CA PRO A 170 -9.50 -21.40 5.95
C PRO A 170 -8.86 -21.99 4.71
N CYS A 171 -8.62 -23.30 4.74
CA CYS A 171 -8.14 -24.05 3.60
C CYS A 171 -9.14 -23.84 2.47
N SER A 172 -8.80 -22.99 1.49
CA SER A 172 -9.62 -22.86 0.30
C SER A 172 -9.65 -24.23 -0.39
N SER A 173 -10.83 -24.66 -0.82
CA SER A 173 -11.14 -26.02 -1.25
C SER A 173 -10.46 -26.47 -2.56
N GLN A 174 -9.35 -25.85 -2.96
CA GLN A 174 -8.68 -26.12 -4.25
C GLN A 174 -7.21 -26.55 -4.15
N SER A 175 -6.64 -26.72 -2.97
CA SER A 175 -5.34 -27.38 -2.84
C SER A 175 -5.37 -28.40 -1.71
N ARG A 176 -5.24 -29.69 -2.08
CA ARG A 176 -5.14 -30.82 -1.17
C ARG A 176 -4.03 -30.57 -0.15
N CYS A 177 -4.37 -30.16 1.07
CA CYS A 177 -3.47 -30.20 2.21
C CYS A 177 -3.08 -31.66 2.48
N ARG A 178 -1.85 -32.05 2.11
CA ARG A 178 -1.16 -33.19 2.71
C ARG A 178 -0.16 -32.64 3.72
N TRP A 179 -0.64 -32.29 4.92
CA TRP A 179 0.22 -32.24 6.10
C TRP A 179 0.13 -33.61 6.77
N ARG A 180 1.10 -34.49 6.50
CA ARG A 180 1.36 -35.66 7.35
C ARG A 180 2.13 -35.16 8.56
N ALA A 181 1.43 -34.89 9.65
CA ALA A 181 2.03 -34.93 10.98
C ALA A 181 2.01 -36.39 11.41
N ASP A 182 3.13 -37.08 11.22
CA ASP A 182 3.47 -38.35 11.87
C ASP A 182 4.91 -38.66 11.48
N ARG A 183 5.86 -38.23 12.33
CA ARG A 183 7.15 -38.88 12.56
C ARG A 183 7.71 -38.37 13.89
N CYS A 184 7.50 -39.18 14.94
CA CYS A 184 8.61 -39.52 15.83
C CYS A 184 9.67 -40.28 15.01
#